data_AF-A0A835S1J1-F1
#
_entry.id   AF-A0A835S1J1-F1
#
_cell.length_a   1.000
_cell.length_b   1.000
_cell.length_c   1.000
_cell.angle_alpha   90.00
_cell.angle_beta   90.00
_cell.angle_gamma   90.00
#
_symmetry.space_group_name_H-M   'P 1'
#
loop_
_entity.id
_entity.type
_entity.pdbx_description
1 polymer ?
#
loop_
_entity_poly.entity_id
_entity_poly.type
_entity_poly.pdbx_seq_one_letter_code
_entity_poly.pdbx_strand_id
1 'polypeptide(L)'
;MLVPCGSPGGEGPCSGIQKLSRRSFLAKAFNIQIRYATEIPLRVIELAVKGSETEQTKDAVKVLNAILRQRHAKKGCLLVRQSYFGCDPANFTELDGGLIGCRGFHSIFCTTQSGLYLNTNVSNTLMVKPGPVIDLLTSNQNVRNAKEVDWAKAKRVLRSLRIKARHNNLEFKIRGLSSLPCNQQTCAMA
;
A
#
# COMPACT_ATOMS: atom_id res chain seq x y z
N MET A 1 6.20 -0.32 -4.52
CA MET A 1 4.88 -0.26 -3.86
C MET A 1 4.95 1.00 -3.04
N LEU A 2 4.25 2.05 -3.47
CA LEU A 2 3.87 3.25 -2.70
C LEU A 2 3.31 4.25 -3.72
N VAL A 3 1.99 4.25 -3.83
CA VAL A 3 1.26 5.47 -4.18
C VAL A 3 1.40 6.35 -2.93
N PRO A 4 1.89 7.59 -3.01
CA PRO A 4 1.84 8.49 -1.87
C PRO A 4 0.38 8.63 -1.44
N CYS A 5 0.08 8.50 -0.15
CA CYS A 5 -1.17 9.00 0.42
C CYS A 5 -1.30 10.47 0.01
N GLY A 6 -2.14 10.75 -0.98
CA GLY A 6 -2.45 12.11 -1.39
C GLY A 6 -3.36 12.74 -0.35
N SER A 7 -2.80 13.61 0.50
CA SER A 7 -3.60 14.52 1.32
C SER A 7 -3.81 15.83 0.56
N PRO A 8 -5.04 16.40 0.55
CA PRO A 8 -5.30 17.72 -0.01
C PRO A 8 -5.00 18.81 1.04
N GLY A 9 -4.26 19.86 0.64
CA GLY A 9 -4.23 21.16 1.33
C GLY A 9 -2.91 21.56 2.00
N GLY A 10 -2.35 22.70 1.57
CA GLY A 10 -1.20 23.38 2.16
C GLY A 10 -0.51 24.30 1.14
N GLU A 11 -0.86 25.58 1.13
CA GLU A 11 -0.61 26.59 0.08
C GLU A 11 0.86 27.11 -0.02
N GLY A 12 1.28 27.42 -1.25
CA GLY A 12 2.47 28.20 -1.62
C GLY A 12 2.51 28.43 -3.15
N PRO A 13 2.88 29.63 -3.67
CA PRO A 13 2.23 30.22 -4.84
C PRO A 13 2.73 29.71 -6.21
N CYS A 14 1.80 29.69 -7.16
CA CYS A 14 1.90 29.23 -8.54
C CYS A 14 2.88 30.03 -9.42
N SER A 15 3.61 29.35 -10.32
CA SER A 15 3.51 29.64 -11.76
C SER A 15 4.13 28.51 -12.58
N GLY A 16 3.43 28.12 -13.64
CA GLY A 16 3.82 27.00 -14.49
C GLY A 16 2.63 26.09 -14.73
N ILE A 17 1.65 26.58 -15.49
CA ILE A 17 0.67 25.73 -16.17
C ILE A 17 1.48 24.86 -17.14
N GLN A 18 2.06 23.78 -16.64
CA GLN A 18 2.60 22.74 -17.49
C GLN A 18 1.38 22.03 -18.07
N LYS A 19 1.06 22.40 -19.32
CA LYS A 19 0.13 21.73 -20.20
C LYS A 19 0.10 20.25 -19.84
N LEU A 20 -0.99 19.81 -19.20
CA LEU A 20 -1.31 18.41 -19.05
C LEU A 20 -1.32 17.85 -20.47
N SER A 21 -0.19 17.26 -20.89
CA SER A 21 -0.09 16.64 -22.20
C SER A 21 -1.15 15.56 -22.20
N ARG A 22 -2.21 15.80 -22.99
CA ARG A 22 -3.28 14.86 -23.31
C ARG A 22 -2.65 13.56 -23.84
N ARG A 23 -2.24 12.68 -22.94
CA ARG A 23 -2.26 11.25 -23.19
C ARG A 23 -3.26 10.71 -22.21
N SER A 24 -4.44 10.47 -22.79
CA SER A 24 -5.53 9.69 -22.25
C SER A 24 -4.98 8.66 -21.28
N PHE A 25 -5.40 8.79 -20.02
CA PHE A 25 -5.56 7.65 -19.15
C PHE A 25 -5.94 6.47 -20.02
N LEU A 26 -5.20 5.36 -19.95
CA LEU A 26 -5.81 4.09 -20.28
C LEU A 26 -6.83 3.84 -19.15
N ALA A 27 -7.92 4.62 -19.18
CA ALA A 27 -9.07 4.47 -18.34
C ALA A 27 -9.61 3.11 -18.73
N LYS A 28 -9.15 2.10 -17.99
CA LYS A 28 -9.56 0.74 -18.23
C LYS A 28 -11.03 0.68 -17.85
N ALA A 29 -11.89 0.64 -18.84
CA ALA A 29 -13.31 0.46 -18.61
C ALA A 29 -13.52 -0.94 -18.04
N PHE A 30 -14.23 -1.03 -16.92
CA PHE A 30 -14.62 -2.29 -16.32
C PHE A 30 -16.14 -2.41 -16.41
N ASN A 31 -16.61 -3.51 -16.97
CA ASN A 31 -18.01 -3.88 -16.90
C ASN A 31 -18.25 -4.56 -15.55
N ILE A 32 -18.98 -3.88 -14.66
CA ILE A 32 -19.25 -4.37 -13.30
C ILE A 32 -20.74 -4.73 -13.24
N GLN A 33 -21.04 -5.95 -12.78
CA GLN A 33 -22.39 -6.37 -12.47
C GLN A 33 -22.51 -6.59 -10.96
N ILE A 34 -23.47 -5.94 -10.33
CA ILE A 34 -23.79 -6.10 -8.91
C ILE A 34 -25.09 -6.89 -8.83
N ARG A 35 -25.08 -8.01 -8.10
CA ARG A 35 -26.27 -8.84 -7.86
C ARG A 35 -26.47 -9.01 -6.36
N TYR A 36 -27.72 -9.03 -5.94
CA TYR A 36 -28.06 -9.42 -4.58
C TYR A 36 -27.70 -10.89 -4.34
N ALA A 37 -26.97 -11.17 -3.26
CA ALA A 37 -26.54 -12.53 -2.93
C ALA A 37 -27.46 -13.16 -1.88
N THR A 38 -27.52 -12.55 -0.69
CA THR A 38 -28.33 -13.02 0.44
C THR A 38 -28.43 -11.94 1.50
N GLU A 39 -29.40 -12.08 2.39
CA GLU A 39 -29.43 -11.37 3.66
C GLU A 39 -28.56 -12.12 4.68
N ILE A 40 -27.82 -11.39 5.51
CA ILE A 40 -27.00 -11.95 6.59
C ILE A 40 -27.54 -11.39 7.92
N PRO A 41 -28.35 -12.15 8.66
CA PRO A 41 -28.96 -11.67 9.88
C PRO A 41 -27.93 -11.54 11.00
N LEU A 42 -27.73 -10.34 11.57
CA LEU A 42 -26.74 -10.13 12.64
C LEU A 42 -27.16 -10.72 14.01
N ARG A 43 -28.46 -10.99 14.20
CA ARG A 43 -28.99 -11.64 15.43
C ARG A 43 -28.37 -13.01 15.70
N VAL A 44 -27.81 -13.67 14.67
CA VAL A 44 -27.11 -14.95 14.80
C VAL A 44 -25.83 -14.85 15.65
N ILE A 45 -25.27 -13.65 15.80
CA ILE A 45 -24.13 -13.41 16.70
C ILE A 45 -24.59 -13.54 18.15
N GLU A 46 -25.75 -12.98 18.51
CA GLU A 46 -26.31 -13.11 19.86
C GLU A 46 -26.66 -14.57 20.20
N LEU A 47 -27.12 -15.35 19.21
CA LEU A 47 -27.39 -16.78 19.38
C LEU A 47 -26.10 -17.61 19.53
N ALA A 48 -25.02 -17.22 18.85
CA ALA A 48 -23.72 -17.88 19.00
C ALA A 48 -23.15 -17.76 20.41
N VAL A 49 -23.38 -16.62 21.08
CA VAL A 49 -23.03 -16.43 22.50
C VAL A 49 -23.76 -17.40 23.42
N LYS A 50 -24.91 -17.94 23.00
CA LYS A 50 -25.65 -18.97 23.75
C LYS A 50 -25.18 -20.40 23.47
N GLY A 51 -24.04 -20.57 22.80
CA GLY A 51 -23.43 -21.87 22.51
C GLY A 51 -23.86 -22.53 21.19
N SER A 52 -24.60 -21.82 20.34
CA SER A 52 -25.05 -22.32 19.03
C SER A 52 -24.27 -21.66 17.88
N GLU A 53 -22.98 -21.96 17.75
CA GLU A 53 -22.21 -21.48 16.59
C GLU A 53 -22.65 -22.17 15.30
N THR A 54 -22.98 -21.37 14.29
CA THR A 54 -23.41 -21.86 12.96
C THR A 54 -22.56 -21.22 11.87
N GLU A 55 -22.63 -21.74 10.63
CA GLU A 55 -21.96 -21.11 9.48
C GLU A 55 -22.43 -19.66 9.25
N GLN A 56 -23.69 -19.34 9.58
CA GLN A 56 -24.24 -17.99 9.49
C GLN A 56 -23.55 -17.01 10.45
N THR A 57 -23.12 -17.48 11.63
CA THR A 57 -22.31 -16.69 12.56
C THR A 57 -20.98 -16.29 11.93
N LYS A 58 -20.32 -17.23 11.22
CA LYS A 58 -19.05 -16.94 10.53
C LYS A 58 -19.25 -15.90 9.43
N ASP A 59 -20.35 -15.98 8.68
CA ASP A 59 -20.66 -15.01 7.64
C ASP A 59 -20.96 -13.61 8.20
N ALA A 60 -21.71 -13.53 9.31
CA ALA A 60 -21.93 -12.27 10.01
C ALA A 60 -20.61 -11.63 10.48
N VAL A 61 -19.69 -12.42 11.04
CA VAL A 61 -18.36 -11.94 11.45
C VAL A 61 -17.52 -11.49 10.24
N LYS A 62 -17.60 -12.16 9.09
CA LYS A 62 -16.95 -11.72 7.85
C LYS A 62 -17.47 -10.36 7.39
N VAL A 63 -18.78 -10.12 7.46
CA VAL A 63 -19.39 -8.82 7.12
C VAL A 63 -18.85 -7.72 8.04
N LEU A 64 -18.80 -7.95 9.35
CA LEU A 64 -18.25 -6.99 10.31
C LEU A 64 -16.77 -6.69 10.03
N ASN A 65 -15.97 -7.71 9.73
CA ASN A 65 -14.56 -7.55 9.35
C ASN A 65 -14.39 -6.80 8.02
N ALA A 66 -15.29 -7.00 7.05
CA ALA A 66 -15.31 -6.25 5.80
C ALA A 66 -15.65 -4.77 6.03
N ILE A 67 -16.63 -4.47 6.90
CA ILE A 67 -16.98 -3.09 7.30
C ILE A 67 -15.79 -2.40 7.98
N LEU A 68 -15.15 -3.08 8.93
CA LEU A 68 -13.96 -2.56 9.61
C LEU A 68 -12.86 -2.22 8.61
N ARG A 69 -12.54 -3.16 7.71
CA ARG A 69 -11.56 -2.95 6.65
C ARG A 69 -11.92 -1.78 5.74
N GLN A 70 -13.19 -1.65 5.35
CA GLN A 70 -13.66 -0.55 4.51
C GLN A 70 -13.54 0.81 5.22
N ARG A 71 -13.78 0.86 6.54
CA ARG A 71 -13.59 2.10 7.32
C ARG A 71 -12.13 2.55 7.33
N HIS A 72 -11.18 1.64 7.53
CA HIS A 72 -9.76 1.97 7.47
C HIS A 72 -9.32 2.34 6.05
N ALA A 73 -9.86 1.68 5.01
CA ALA A 73 -9.62 2.04 3.63
C ALA A 73 -10.02 3.50 3.33
N LYS A 74 -11.22 3.92 3.78
CA LYS A 74 -11.72 5.29 3.63
C LYS A 74 -10.87 6.34 4.34
N LYS A 75 -10.20 5.96 5.44
CA LYS A 75 -9.25 6.82 6.16
C LYS A 75 -7.88 6.93 5.47
N GLY A 76 -7.68 6.26 4.34
CA GLY A 76 -6.39 6.25 3.64
C GLY A 76 -5.33 5.37 4.31
N CYS A 77 -5.71 4.45 5.21
CA CYS A 77 -4.74 3.53 5.79
C CYS A 77 -4.24 2.53 4.74
N LEU A 78 -2.95 2.20 4.78
CA LEU A 78 -2.43 1.04 4.06
C LEU A 78 -2.96 -0.23 4.70
N LEU A 79 -3.58 -1.08 3.89
CA LEU A 79 -4.19 -2.34 4.30
C LEU A 79 -3.24 -3.50 3.98
N VAL A 80 -2.77 -4.21 5.01
CA VAL A 80 -2.00 -5.45 4.84
C VAL A 80 -2.67 -6.54 5.66
N ARG A 81 -3.37 -7.46 4.98
CA ARG A 81 -4.21 -8.50 5.62
C ARG A 81 -5.26 -7.86 6.55
N GLN A 82 -5.21 -8.15 7.86
CA GLN A 82 -6.08 -7.54 8.90
C GLN A 82 -5.35 -6.46 9.71
N SER A 83 -4.19 -6.00 9.22
CA SER A 83 -3.44 -4.91 9.82
C SER A 83 -3.60 -3.62 9.02
N TYR A 84 -3.73 -2.52 9.74
CA TYR A 84 -4.04 -1.19 9.23
C TYR A 84 -2.92 -0.23 9.64
N PHE A 85 -2.27 0.38 8.65
CA PHE A 85 -1.13 1.26 8.85
C PHE A 85 -1.50 2.68 8.42
N GLY A 86 -1.49 3.62 9.37
CA GLY A 86 -1.82 5.02 9.11
C GLY A 86 -0.69 5.74 8.38
N CYS A 87 -1.04 6.73 7.55
CA CYS A 87 -0.10 7.59 6.84
C CYS A 87 0.41 8.79 7.70
N ASP A 88 0.18 8.78 9.01
CA ASP A 88 0.65 9.84 9.93
C ASP A 88 2.18 9.75 10.11
N PRO A 89 2.94 10.85 9.91
CA PRO A 89 4.36 10.95 10.23
C PRO A 89 4.77 10.36 11.58
N ALA A 90 3.94 10.51 12.61
CA ALA A 90 4.22 10.00 13.96
C ALA A 90 4.23 8.46 14.03
N ASN A 91 3.65 7.76 13.06
CA ASN A 91 3.68 6.31 12.97
C ASN A 91 4.93 5.77 12.29
N PHE A 92 5.76 6.63 11.68
CA PHE A 92 6.97 6.22 11.02
C PHE A 92 8.20 6.37 11.92
N THR A 93 9.13 5.43 11.76
CA THR A 93 10.44 5.46 12.40
C THR A 93 11.47 5.23 11.32
N GLU A 94 12.41 6.15 11.14
CA GLU A 94 13.48 5.95 10.17
C GLU A 94 14.37 4.79 10.61
N LEU A 95 14.69 3.91 9.66
CA LEU A 95 15.58 2.78 9.85
C LEU A 95 16.71 2.87 8.84
N ASP A 96 17.79 2.16 9.12
CA ASP A 96 18.93 2.08 8.22
C ASP A 96 18.55 1.36 6.91
N GLY A 97 19.36 1.60 5.87
CA GLY A 97 19.22 0.87 4.61
C GLY A 97 18.11 1.40 3.69
N GLY A 98 17.60 2.61 3.93
CA GLY A 98 16.52 3.22 3.14
C GLY A 98 15.13 2.63 3.47
N LEU A 99 14.98 2.09 4.68
CA LEU A 99 13.74 1.55 5.19
C LEU A 99 13.11 2.49 6.21
N ILE A 100 11.79 2.39 6.37
CA ILE A 100 11.05 3.01 7.46
C ILE A 100 10.25 1.93 8.18
N GLY A 101 10.30 1.94 9.49
CA GLY A 101 9.33 1.24 10.32
C GLY A 101 8.01 1.98 10.27
N CYS A 102 6.92 1.26 10.11
CA CYS A 102 5.57 1.81 10.13
C CYS A 102 4.75 1.08 11.19
N ARG A 103 4.27 1.84 12.17
CA ARG A 103 3.39 1.38 13.24
C ARG A 103 1.95 1.43 12.78
N GLY A 104 1.20 0.41 13.17
CA GLY A 104 -0.21 0.25 12.87
C GLY A 104 -0.86 -0.68 13.86
N PHE A 105 -2.07 -1.13 13.52
CA PHE A 105 -2.86 -2.00 14.39
C PHE A 105 -3.42 -3.17 13.59
N HIS A 106 -3.31 -4.37 14.15
CA HIS A 106 -4.13 -5.50 13.78
C HIS A 106 -5.50 -5.32 14.43
N SER A 107 -6.59 -5.41 13.67
CA SER A 107 -7.93 -5.34 14.25
C SER A 107 -8.89 -6.29 13.54
N ILE A 108 -9.51 -7.18 14.31
CA ILE A 108 -10.41 -8.21 13.80
C ILE A 108 -11.51 -8.51 14.82
N PHE A 109 -12.75 -8.60 14.35
CA PHE A 109 -13.87 -9.10 15.13
C PHE A 109 -13.79 -10.61 15.25
N CYS A 110 -13.94 -11.10 16.47
CA CYS A 110 -13.95 -12.50 16.85
C CYS A 110 -15.19 -12.80 17.69
N THR A 111 -15.75 -13.99 17.53
CA THR A 111 -16.80 -14.52 18.41
C THR A 111 -16.19 -15.47 19.43
N THR A 112 -16.73 -15.43 20.64
CA THR A 112 -16.50 -16.41 21.70
C THR A 112 -17.85 -16.88 22.23
N GLN A 113 -17.81 -17.94 23.04
CA GLN A 113 -18.96 -18.37 23.85
C GLN A 113 -19.49 -17.26 24.78
N SER A 114 -18.70 -16.21 25.06
CA SER A 114 -19.09 -15.10 25.93
C SER A 114 -19.53 -13.84 25.19
N GLY A 115 -19.37 -13.76 23.86
CA GLY A 115 -19.65 -12.51 23.17
C GLY A 115 -19.00 -12.36 21.80
N LEU A 116 -19.23 -11.17 21.23
CA LEU A 116 -18.41 -10.63 20.17
C LEU A 116 -17.38 -9.69 20.80
N TYR A 117 -16.12 -9.82 20.43
CA TYR A 117 -15.09 -8.88 20.85
C TYR A 117 -14.24 -8.44 19.65
N LEU A 118 -13.65 -7.26 19.77
CA LEU A 118 -12.68 -6.75 18.81
C LEU A 118 -11.29 -7.04 19.34
N ASN A 119 -10.56 -7.94 18.67
CA ASN A 119 -9.17 -8.20 18.97
C ASN A 119 -8.31 -7.10 18.33
N THR A 120 -7.60 -6.31 19.14
CA THR A 120 -6.72 -5.22 18.68
C THR A 120 -5.32 -5.36 19.23
N ASN A 121 -4.32 -5.43 18.35
CA ASN A 121 -2.91 -5.52 18.73
C ASN A 121 -2.08 -4.54 17.92
N VAL A 122 -0.98 -4.05 18.50
CA VAL A 122 0.01 -3.28 17.76
C VAL A 122 0.63 -4.14 16.66
N SER A 123 0.77 -3.58 15.47
CA SER A 123 1.45 -4.21 14.33
C SER A 123 2.54 -3.28 13.82
N ASN A 124 3.74 -3.80 13.62
CA ASN A 124 4.84 -3.07 13.01
C ASN A 124 5.17 -3.72 11.67
N THR A 125 5.40 -2.91 10.65
CA THR A 125 5.84 -3.39 9.34
C THR A 125 6.96 -2.51 8.79
N LEU A 126 7.79 -3.09 7.93
CA LEU A 126 8.85 -2.37 7.25
C LEU A 126 8.37 -1.92 5.87
N MET A 127 8.65 -0.67 5.52
CA MET A 127 8.37 -0.12 4.21
C MET A 127 9.64 0.50 3.64
N VAL A 128 9.71 0.56 2.32
CA VAL A 128 10.77 1.30 1.63
C VAL A 128 10.50 2.79 1.80
N LYS A 129 11.51 3.56 2.20
CA LYS A 129 11.40 5.02 2.33
C LYS A 129 11.04 5.60 0.96
N PRO A 130 9.95 6.38 0.84
CA PRO A 130 9.63 7.05 -0.41
C PRO A 130 10.70 8.09 -0.71
N GLY A 131 11.24 8.07 -1.93
CA GLY A 131 12.32 8.97 -2.32
C GLY A 131 12.94 8.63 -3.67
N PRO A 132 13.99 9.35 -4.06
CA PRO A 132 14.80 9.00 -5.23
C PRO A 132 15.32 7.56 -5.15
N VAL A 133 15.30 6.87 -6.29
CA VAL A 133 15.81 5.50 -6.39
C VAL A 133 17.30 5.44 -6.00
N ILE A 134 18.05 6.49 -6.32
CA ILE A 134 19.48 6.52 -6.00
C ILE A 134 19.73 6.60 -4.49
N ASP A 135 18.97 7.40 -3.76
CA ASP A 135 19.08 7.52 -2.30
C ASP A 135 18.80 6.18 -1.63
N LEU A 136 17.77 5.45 -2.09
CA LEU A 136 17.48 4.10 -1.62
C LEU A 136 18.69 3.17 -1.82
N LEU A 137 19.33 3.20 -2.98
CA LEU A 137 20.48 2.33 -3.27
C LEU A 137 21.70 2.72 -2.44
N THR A 138 21.96 4.02 -2.31
CA THR A 138 23.06 4.58 -1.52
C THR A 138 22.91 4.21 -0.05
N SER A 139 21.72 4.43 0.53
CA SER A 139 21.42 4.04 1.91
C SER A 139 21.42 2.52 2.11
N ASN A 140 20.85 1.74 1.19
CA ASN A 140 20.79 0.28 1.31
C ASN A 140 22.16 -0.39 1.32
N GLN A 141 23.13 0.18 0.61
CA GLN A 141 24.47 -0.38 0.51
C GLN A 141 25.50 0.33 1.40
N ASN A 142 25.06 1.33 2.17
CA ASN A 142 25.92 2.17 3.02
C ASN A 142 27.11 2.78 2.25
N VAL A 143 26.86 3.23 1.03
CA VAL A 143 27.85 3.91 0.17
C VAL A 143 27.61 5.41 0.19
N ARG A 144 28.60 6.23 -0.18
CA ARG A 144 28.44 7.70 -0.20
C ARG A 144 27.97 8.21 -1.56
N ASN A 145 28.39 7.54 -2.62
CA ASN A 145 28.19 8.00 -3.99
C ASN A 145 27.54 6.93 -4.88
N ALA A 146 26.80 7.37 -5.89
CA ALA A 146 26.21 6.51 -6.92
C ALA A 146 27.24 5.64 -7.68
N LYS A 147 28.51 6.08 -7.74
CA LYS A 147 29.60 5.36 -8.42
C LYS A 147 30.07 4.12 -7.64
N GLU A 148 29.85 4.10 -6.34
CA GLU A 148 30.25 3.00 -5.43
C GLU A 148 29.16 1.93 -5.31
N VAL A 149 27.99 2.16 -5.91
CA VAL A 149 26.85 1.24 -5.86
C VAL A 149 27.19 -0.06 -6.60
N ASP A 150 27.06 -1.19 -5.91
CA ASP A 150 27.10 -2.51 -6.53
C ASP A 150 25.78 -2.71 -7.31
N TRP A 151 25.87 -2.65 -8.63
CA TRP A 151 24.72 -2.77 -9.55
C TRP A 151 24.12 -4.18 -9.56
N ALA A 152 24.89 -5.22 -9.22
CA ALA A 152 24.37 -6.58 -9.10
C ALA A 152 23.48 -6.71 -7.84
N LYS A 153 23.86 -6.07 -6.72
CA LYS A 153 23.00 -5.91 -5.54
C LYS A 153 21.79 -5.02 -5.84
N ALA A 154 22.00 -3.87 -6.49
CA ALA A 154 20.92 -2.95 -6.86
C ALA A 154 19.82 -3.62 -7.68
N LYS A 155 20.20 -4.45 -8.67
CA LYS A 155 19.25 -5.21 -9.49
C LYS A 155 18.33 -6.12 -8.66
N ARG A 156 18.83 -6.72 -7.58
CA ARG A 156 18.04 -7.57 -6.67
C ARG A 156 17.08 -6.74 -5.83
N VAL A 157 17.56 -5.64 -5.24
CA VAL A 157 16.77 -4.75 -4.38
C VAL A 157 15.63 -4.09 -5.14
N LEU A 158 15.89 -3.63 -6.38
CA LEU A 158 14.90 -2.93 -7.17
C LEU A 158 13.85 -3.85 -7.82
N ARG A 159 14.07 -5.17 -7.81
CA ARG A 159 13.17 -6.12 -8.48
C ARG A 159 11.78 -6.05 -7.87
N SER A 160 10.76 -5.89 -8.71
CA SER A 160 9.35 -5.79 -8.32
C SER A 160 8.95 -4.52 -7.56
N LEU A 161 9.86 -3.58 -7.33
CA LEU A 161 9.48 -2.25 -6.83
C LEU A 161 8.68 -1.49 -7.90
N ARG A 162 7.82 -0.59 -7.41
CA ARG A 162 7.09 0.35 -8.26
C ARG A 162 7.71 1.72 -8.06
N ILE A 163 8.01 2.40 -9.16
CA ILE A 163 8.58 3.74 -9.17
C ILE A 163 7.64 4.69 -9.89
N LYS A 164 7.71 5.96 -9.54
CA LYS A 164 6.99 7.04 -10.21
C LYS A 164 7.99 7.92 -10.95
N ALA A 165 7.83 8.05 -12.26
CA ALA A 165 8.69 8.89 -13.08
C ALA A 165 8.35 10.38 -12.86
N ARG A 166 9.35 11.21 -12.58
CA ARG A 166 9.13 12.65 -12.28
C ARG A 166 8.59 13.45 -13.47
N HIS A 167 8.95 13.07 -14.70
CA HIS A 167 8.63 13.85 -15.90
C HIS A 167 7.17 13.72 -16.37
N ASN A 168 6.50 12.60 -16.06
CA ASN A 168 5.12 12.33 -16.48
C ASN A 168 4.24 11.77 -15.37
N ASN A 169 4.75 11.65 -14.15
CA ASN A 169 4.06 11.08 -13.00
C ASN A 169 3.53 9.65 -13.22
N LEU A 170 4.03 8.93 -14.23
CA LEU A 170 3.61 7.57 -14.51
C LEU A 170 4.30 6.60 -13.57
N GLU A 171 3.54 5.58 -13.14
CA GLU A 171 4.03 4.52 -12.29
C GLU A 171 4.44 3.29 -13.11
N PHE A 172 5.62 2.77 -12.84
CA PHE A 172 6.17 1.59 -13.50
C PHE A 172 6.62 0.56 -12.49
N LYS A 173 6.41 -0.72 -12.78
CA LYS A 173 7.02 -1.82 -12.04
C LYS A 173 8.38 -2.12 -12.64
N ILE A 174 9.44 -2.05 -11.83
CA ILE A 174 10.79 -2.42 -12.27
C ILE A 174 10.84 -3.94 -12.47
N ARG A 175 11.14 -4.35 -13.71
CA ARG A 175 11.39 -5.75 -14.06
C ARG A 175 12.87 -6.12 -13.99
N GLY A 176 13.75 -5.16 -14.25
CA GLY A 176 15.19 -5.34 -14.22
C GLY A 176 15.92 -4.03 -14.57
N LEU A 177 17.24 -4.11 -14.61
CA LEU A 177 18.13 -3.04 -15.06
C LEU A 177 18.74 -3.42 -16.41
N SER A 178 18.99 -2.42 -17.26
CA SER A 178 19.74 -2.58 -18.50
C SER A 178 21.19 -2.98 -18.22
N SER A 179 21.84 -3.62 -19.19
CA SER A 179 23.27 -3.94 -19.14
C SER A 179 24.14 -2.72 -19.45
N LEU A 180 23.63 -1.80 -20.27
CA LEU A 180 24.36 -0.60 -20.70
C LEU A 180 23.91 0.64 -19.90
N PRO A 181 24.82 1.62 -19.72
CA PRO A 181 24.49 2.91 -19.14
C PRO A 181 23.55 3.72 -20.06
N CYS A 182 22.84 4.67 -19.47
CA CYS A 182 21.80 5.46 -20.15
C CYS A 182 22.29 6.17 -21.43
N ASN A 183 23.54 6.65 -21.45
CA ASN A 183 24.14 7.32 -22.62
C ASN A 183 24.46 6.39 -23.80
N GLN A 184 24.50 5.08 -23.58
CA GLN A 184 24.77 4.05 -24.60
C GLN A 184 23.54 3.18 -24.88
N GLN A 185 22.51 3.27 -24.04
CA GLN A 185 21.30 2.46 -24.16
C GLN A 185 20.45 2.99 -25.32
N THR A 186 20.25 2.14 -26.32
CA THR A 186 19.28 2.38 -27.40
C THR A 186 17.98 1.67 -27.10
N CYS A 187 16.87 2.25 -27.57
CA CYS A 187 15.54 1.63 -27.54
C CYS A 187 15.00 1.66 -28.96
N ALA A 188 14.62 0.50 -29.51
CA ALA A 188 13.88 0.47 -30.76
C ALA A 188 12.50 1.08 -30.49
N MET A 189 12.18 2.16 -31.20
CA MET A 189 10.84 2.74 -31.16
C MET A 189 9.93 1.81 -31.97
N ALA A 190 9.07 1.06 -31.27
CA ALA A 190 8.00 0.27 -31.86
C ALA A 190 6.74 1.12 -32.03
#